data_AF-Q5YRV2-F1
#
_entry.id   AF-Q5YRV2-F1
#
_cell.length_a   1.000
_cell.length_b   1.000
_cell.length_c   1.000
_cell.angle_alpha   90.00
_cell.angle_beta   90.00
_cell.angle_gamma   90.00
#
_symmetry.space_group_name_H-M   'P 1'
#
loop_
_entity.id
_entity.type
_entity.pdbx_description
1 polymer ?
#
loop_
_entity_poly.entity_id
_entity_poly.type
_entity_poly.pdbx_seq_one_letter_code
_entity_poly.pdbx_strand_id
1 'polypeptide(L)'
;MVFLDDAPACPNSLDLPAETVTVLRRRARSAGQPPAEYVRAELVQRAATRVPEDTVVEFLAAHERDLTPEIDGAARELAQFYDLPAETLAVFARRAAASGTPLGEYVRRELIASARRTTVEDALAEFAEVSAGAPELNIDMEAIAAAVRYARGQ
;
A
#
# COMPACT_ATOMS: atom_id res chain seq x y z
N MET A 1 12.00 7.98 -18.60
CA MET A 1 11.08 9.06 -18.15
C MET A 1 11.36 9.29 -16.68
N VAL A 2 12.03 10.39 -16.33
CA VAL A 2 12.38 10.72 -14.94
C VAL A 2 11.15 11.40 -14.34
N PHE A 3 10.37 10.68 -13.55
CA PHE A 3 9.29 11.29 -12.79
C PHE A 3 9.92 12.19 -11.73
N LEU A 4 9.63 13.48 -11.78
CA LEU A 4 10.09 14.47 -10.81
C LEU A 4 9.72 14.02 -9.39
N ASP A 5 10.71 13.93 -8.50
CA ASP A 5 10.65 13.43 -7.11
C ASP A 5 9.78 14.31 -6.18
N ASP A 6 9.11 15.34 -6.71
CA ASP A 6 8.41 16.40 -5.97
C ASP A 6 6.89 16.17 -5.81
N ALA A 7 6.30 15.17 -6.48
CA ALA A 7 4.89 14.87 -6.25
C ALA A 7 4.71 14.24 -4.85
N PRO A 8 3.80 14.77 -4.00
CA PRO A 8 3.54 14.17 -2.70
C PRO A 8 3.11 12.71 -2.89
N ALA A 9 3.75 11.80 -2.16
CA ALA A 9 3.35 10.39 -2.20
C ALA A 9 1.99 10.19 -1.54
N CYS A 10 1.64 11.08 -0.60
CA CYS A 10 0.44 11.00 0.20
C CYS A 10 -0.08 12.40 0.56
N PRO A 11 -1.41 12.57 0.74
CA PRO A 11 -1.96 13.80 1.27
C PRO A 11 -1.50 14.01 2.73
N ASN A 12 -1.24 15.26 3.11
CA ASN A 12 -0.76 15.62 4.44
C ASN A 12 -1.74 15.21 5.56
N SER A 13 -3.04 15.12 5.25
CA SER A 13 -4.09 14.70 6.20
C SER A 13 -3.99 13.25 6.67
N LEU A 14 -3.30 12.38 5.93
CA LEU A 14 -3.08 10.99 6.35
C LEU A 14 -2.04 10.87 7.46
N ASP A 15 -1.21 11.89 7.70
CA ASP A 15 -0.17 11.91 8.72
C ASP A 15 0.60 10.58 8.81
N LEU A 16 1.15 10.13 7.67
CA LEU A 16 1.89 8.88 7.60
C LEU A 16 3.28 9.05 8.19
N PRO A 17 3.80 8.05 8.93
CA PRO A 17 5.19 8.06 9.39
C PRO A 17 6.17 8.26 8.22
N ALA A 18 7.23 9.04 8.43
CA ALA A 18 8.21 9.35 7.39
C ALA A 18 8.85 8.08 6.77
N GLU A 19 9.06 7.04 7.58
CA GLU A 19 9.52 5.72 7.12
C GLU A 19 8.54 5.07 6.13
N THR A 20 7.24 5.18 6.38
CA THR A 20 6.18 4.64 5.51
C THR A 20 6.19 5.35 4.17
N VAL A 21 6.27 6.68 4.18
CA VAL A 21 6.36 7.49 2.96
C VAL A 21 7.62 7.13 2.16
N THR A 22 8.74 6.91 2.83
CA THR A 22 10.02 6.54 2.19
C THR A 22 9.93 5.20 1.48
N VAL A 23 9.37 4.18 2.14
CA VAL A 23 9.19 2.85 1.53
C VAL A 23 8.26 2.93 0.32
N LEU A 24 7.11 3.61 0.44
CA LEU A 24 6.16 3.74 -0.68
C LEU A 24 6.77 4.47 -1.88
N ARG A 25 7.56 5.53 -1.66
CA ARG A 25 8.29 6.23 -2.73
C ARG A 25 9.33 5.34 -3.39
N ARG A 26 10.09 4.59 -2.58
CA ARG A 26 11.09 3.66 -3.11
C ARG A 26 10.45 2.60 -3.99
N ARG A 27 9.36 1.98 -3.52
CA ARG A 27 8.61 0.99 -4.30
C ARG A 27 8.01 1.57 -5.58
N ALA A 28 7.45 2.77 -5.51
CA ALA A 28 6.95 3.48 -6.69
C ALA A 28 8.07 3.67 -7.74
N ARG A 29 9.26 4.11 -7.29
CA ARG A 29 10.43 4.26 -8.16
C ARG A 29 10.87 2.92 -8.77
N SER A 30 10.96 1.86 -7.97
CA SER A 30 11.31 0.51 -8.45
C SER A 30 10.29 -0.05 -9.44
N ALA A 31 9.01 0.29 -9.27
CA ALA A 31 7.93 -0.05 -10.21
C ALA A 31 7.87 0.87 -11.44
N GLY A 32 8.67 1.94 -11.48
CA GLY A 32 8.65 2.94 -12.56
C GLY A 32 7.35 3.75 -12.60
N GLN A 33 6.66 3.89 -11.47
CA GLN A 33 5.37 4.57 -11.35
C GLN A 33 5.49 5.88 -10.55
N PRO A 34 4.65 6.89 -10.86
CA PRO A 34 4.44 8.03 -9.96
C PRO A 34 3.97 7.56 -8.57
N PRO A 35 4.43 8.20 -7.47
CA PRO A 35 4.06 7.78 -6.12
C PRO A 35 2.55 7.67 -5.86
N ALA A 36 1.75 8.64 -6.32
CA ALA A 36 0.30 8.60 -6.13
C ALA A 36 -0.36 7.46 -6.91
N GLU A 37 0.13 7.15 -8.12
CA GLU A 37 -0.38 6.05 -8.95
C GLU A 37 -0.01 4.69 -8.36
N TYR A 38 1.20 4.54 -7.84
CA TYR A 38 1.64 3.35 -7.12
C TYR A 38 0.76 3.09 -5.89
N VAL A 39 0.53 4.13 -5.06
CA VAL A 39 -0.31 4.00 -3.87
C VAL A 39 -1.76 3.67 -4.24
N ARG A 40 -2.29 4.28 -5.30
CA ARG A 40 -3.61 3.93 -5.84
C ARG A 40 -3.68 2.45 -6.21
N ALA A 41 -2.72 1.93 -6.98
CA ALA A 41 -2.68 0.53 -7.38
C ALA A 41 -2.58 -0.42 -6.17
N GLU A 42 -1.74 -0.07 -5.19
CA GLU A 42 -1.60 -0.82 -3.93
C GLU A 42 -2.92 -0.87 -3.14
N LEU A 43 -3.62 0.26 -3.03
CA LEU A 43 -4.91 0.34 -2.34
C LEU A 43 -6.00 -0.47 -3.07
N VAL A 44 -6.06 -0.41 -4.40
CA VAL A 44 -6.97 -1.24 -5.21
C VAL A 44 -6.70 -2.72 -4.98
N GLN A 45 -5.43 -3.13 -5.01
CA GLN A 45 -5.07 -4.52 -4.81
C GLN A 45 -5.39 -5.01 -3.38
N ARG A 46 -5.24 -4.13 -2.39
CA ARG A 46 -5.64 -4.44 -1.00
C ARG A 46 -7.13 -4.59 -0.82
N ALA A 47 -7.93 -3.79 -1.51
CA ALA A 47 -9.38 -3.96 -1.51
C ALA A 47 -9.80 -5.26 -2.20
N ALA A 48 -9.08 -5.70 -3.25
CA ALA A 48 -9.34 -6.97 -3.93
C ALA A 48 -8.90 -8.20 -3.11
N THR A 49 -7.94 -8.04 -2.21
CA THR A 49 -7.43 -9.14 -1.38
C THR A 49 -8.33 -9.38 -0.18
N ARG A 50 -8.73 -10.64 0.05
CA ARG A 50 -9.51 -11.01 1.23
C ARG A 50 -8.66 -10.95 2.50
N VAL A 51 -9.21 -10.34 3.55
CA VAL A 51 -8.58 -10.16 4.86
C VAL A 51 -9.50 -10.65 5.98
N PRO A 52 -8.99 -10.90 7.21
CA PRO A 52 -9.83 -11.37 8.33
C PRO A 52 -11.05 -10.48 8.61
N GLU A 53 -10.92 -9.17 8.45
CA GLU A 53 -11.99 -8.18 8.62
C GLU A 53 -13.19 -8.45 7.69
N ASP A 54 -12.98 -9.07 6.53
CA ASP A 54 -14.09 -9.42 5.62
C ASP A 54 -15.05 -10.44 6.25
N THR A 55 -14.54 -11.32 7.11
CA THR A 55 -15.39 -12.25 7.88
C THR A 55 -16.27 -11.51 8.88
N VAL A 56 -15.75 -10.44 9.49
CA VAL A 56 -16.51 -9.59 10.42
C VAL A 56 -17.56 -8.79 9.65
N VAL A 57 -17.18 -8.23 8.48
CA VAL A 57 -18.12 -7.53 7.59
C VAL A 57 -19.27 -8.45 7.20
N GLU A 58 -18.99 -9.68 6.77
CA GLU A 58 -20.01 -10.68 6.43
C GLU A 58 -20.90 -11.02 7.62
N PHE A 59 -20.32 -11.24 8.80
CA PHE A 59 -21.07 -11.51 10.01
C PHE A 59 -22.02 -10.36 10.36
N LEU A 60 -21.53 -9.12 10.34
CA LEU A 60 -22.33 -7.93 10.64
C LEU A 60 -23.43 -7.71 9.61
N ALA A 61 -23.13 -7.87 8.32
CA ALA A 61 -24.11 -7.78 7.24
C ALA A 61 -25.22 -8.83 7.38
N ALA A 62 -24.87 -10.08 7.73
CA ALA A 62 -25.83 -11.15 7.95
C ALA A 62 -26.79 -10.89 9.14
N HIS A 63 -26.41 -9.99 10.05
CA HIS A 63 -27.22 -9.58 11.20
C HIS A 63 -27.81 -8.17 11.04
N GLU A 64 -27.89 -7.67 9.80
CA GLU A 64 -28.50 -6.38 9.45
C GLU A 64 -27.92 -5.20 10.27
N ARG A 65 -26.63 -5.29 10.62
CA ARG A 65 -25.94 -4.21 11.32
C ARG A 65 -25.57 -3.11 10.33
N ASP A 66 -25.64 -1.87 10.80
CA ASP A 66 -25.17 -0.73 10.04
C ASP A 66 -23.66 -0.84 9.81
N LEU A 67 -23.27 -0.74 8.54
CA LEU A 67 -21.88 -0.79 8.06
C LEU A 67 -21.46 0.55 7.45
N THR A 68 -22.15 1.62 7.81
CA THR A 68 -21.77 2.99 7.43
C THR A 68 -20.54 3.41 8.24
N PRO A 69 -19.38 3.68 7.60
CA PRO A 69 -18.21 4.14 8.33
C PRO A 69 -18.36 5.61 8.77
N GLU A 70 -17.60 5.98 9.79
CA GLU A 70 -17.31 7.38 10.05
C GLU A 70 -16.39 7.94 8.95
N ILE A 71 -16.79 9.06 8.35
CA ILE A 71 -16.01 9.77 7.32
C ILE A 71 -15.30 10.97 7.96
N ASP A 72 -14.00 10.84 8.16
CA ASP A 72 -13.12 11.88 8.68
C ASP A 72 -12.55 12.78 7.56
N GLY A 73 -11.81 13.83 7.96
CA GLY A 73 -11.18 14.76 7.00
C GLY A 73 -10.21 14.06 6.04
N ALA A 74 -9.44 13.10 6.56
CA ALA A 74 -8.48 12.34 5.76
C ALA A 74 -9.18 11.48 4.69
N ALA A 75 -10.34 10.87 4.98
CA ALA A 75 -11.12 10.14 3.98
C ALA A 75 -11.55 10.99 2.77
N ARG A 76 -11.88 12.28 2.99
CA ARG A 76 -12.29 13.18 1.89
C ARG A 76 -11.13 13.51 0.97
N GLU A 77 -9.96 13.76 1.53
CA GLU A 77 -8.76 14.05 0.75
C GLU A 77 -8.25 12.80 0.03
N LEU A 78 -8.34 11.63 0.66
CA LEU A 78 -7.96 10.34 0.07
C LEU A 78 -8.64 10.05 -1.27
N ALA A 79 -9.97 10.19 -1.32
CA ALA A 79 -10.76 9.90 -2.51
C ALA A 79 -10.38 10.83 -3.68
N GLN A 80 -10.09 12.09 -3.39
CA GLN A 80 -9.72 13.10 -4.40
C GLN A 80 -8.26 12.96 -4.84
N PHE A 81 -7.35 12.69 -3.91
CA PHE A 81 -5.91 12.68 -4.17
C PHE A 81 -5.47 11.46 -4.98
N TYR A 82 -6.01 10.28 -4.68
CA TYR A 82 -5.64 9.03 -5.35
C TYR A 82 -6.62 8.59 -6.44
N ASP A 83 -7.72 9.31 -6.67
CA ASP A 83 -8.76 8.95 -7.65
C ASP A 83 -9.17 7.47 -7.53
N LEU A 84 -9.52 7.06 -6.29
CA LEU A 84 -9.82 5.67 -5.98
C LEU A 84 -11.17 5.25 -6.59
N PRO A 85 -11.27 4.04 -7.18
CA PRO A 85 -12.54 3.51 -7.65
C PRO A 85 -13.58 3.41 -6.52
N ALA A 86 -14.84 3.64 -6.85
CA ALA A 86 -15.93 3.64 -5.88
C ALA A 86 -16.07 2.29 -5.15
N GLU A 87 -15.84 1.18 -5.85
CA GLU A 87 -15.84 -0.17 -5.28
C GLU A 87 -14.71 -0.37 -4.26
N THR A 88 -13.54 0.22 -4.49
CA THR A 88 -12.40 0.18 -3.57
C THR A 88 -12.74 0.94 -2.28
N LEU A 89 -13.31 2.15 -2.43
CA LEU A 89 -13.79 2.93 -1.29
C LEU A 89 -14.90 2.21 -0.51
N ALA A 90 -15.82 1.54 -1.20
CA ALA A 90 -16.89 0.79 -0.56
C ALA A 90 -16.39 -0.42 0.25
N VAL A 91 -15.34 -1.11 -0.23
CA VAL A 91 -14.69 -2.19 0.53
C VAL A 91 -14.05 -1.64 1.79
N PHE A 92 -13.23 -0.59 1.68
CA PHE A 92 -12.59 0.03 2.85
C PHE A 92 -13.60 0.63 3.82
N ALA A 93 -14.68 1.22 3.33
CA ALA A 93 -15.79 1.71 4.15
C ALA A 93 -16.38 0.61 5.03
N ARG A 94 -16.73 -0.54 4.43
CA ARG A 94 -17.28 -1.67 5.20
C ARG A 94 -16.30 -2.22 6.22
N ARG A 95 -15.02 -2.38 5.83
CA ARG A 95 -13.96 -2.86 6.73
C ARG A 95 -13.72 -1.88 7.88
N ALA A 96 -13.68 -0.59 7.60
CA ALA A 96 -13.54 0.48 8.59
C ALA A 96 -14.71 0.48 9.60
N ALA A 97 -15.95 0.33 9.10
CA ALA A 97 -17.13 0.20 9.95
C ALA A 97 -17.06 -1.06 10.83
N ALA A 98 -16.65 -2.20 10.26
CA ALA A 98 -16.49 -3.46 11.00
C ALA A 98 -15.39 -3.39 12.07
N SER A 99 -14.33 -2.59 11.86
CA SER A 99 -13.28 -2.34 12.84
C SER A 99 -13.57 -1.18 13.80
N GLY A 100 -14.71 -0.49 13.64
CA GLY A 100 -15.07 0.67 14.47
C GLY A 100 -14.10 1.84 14.35
N THR A 101 -13.51 2.06 13.17
CA THR A 101 -12.54 3.14 12.93
C THR A 101 -13.00 4.05 11.79
N PRO A 102 -12.66 5.36 11.82
CA PRO A 102 -12.89 6.24 10.67
C PRO A 102 -12.20 5.74 9.40
N LEU A 103 -12.80 6.03 8.24
CA LEU A 103 -12.30 5.53 6.95
C LEU A 103 -10.87 5.99 6.65
N GLY A 104 -10.53 7.25 6.90
CA GLY A 104 -9.18 7.78 6.67
C GLY A 104 -8.15 7.12 7.56
N GLU A 105 -8.48 6.89 8.83
CA GLU A 105 -7.64 6.14 9.75
C GLU A 105 -7.45 4.68 9.31
N TYR A 106 -8.51 4.02 8.83
CA TYR A 106 -8.41 2.66 8.31
C TYR A 106 -7.44 2.57 7.13
N VAL A 107 -7.59 3.43 6.13
CA VAL A 107 -6.70 3.48 4.95
C VAL A 107 -5.26 3.82 5.36
N ARG A 108 -5.07 4.73 6.32
CA ARG A 108 -3.76 5.03 6.89
C ARG A 108 -3.09 3.77 7.47
N ARG A 109 -3.83 2.99 8.27
CA ARG A 109 -3.33 1.73 8.85
C ARG A 109 -2.96 0.73 7.77
N GLU A 110 -3.75 0.63 6.70
CA GLU A 110 -3.47 -0.23 5.56
C GLU A 110 -2.17 0.14 4.85
N LEU A 111 -1.92 1.44 4.63
CA LEU A 111 -0.67 1.92 4.03
C LEU A 111 0.54 1.67 4.92
N ILE A 112 0.41 1.90 6.23
CA ILE A 112 1.47 1.58 7.21
C ILE A 112 1.74 0.07 7.20
N ALA A 113 0.70 -0.76 7.21
CA ALA A 113 0.82 -2.21 7.15
C ALA A 113 1.46 -2.67 5.83
N SER A 114 1.23 -1.97 4.72
CA SER A 114 1.91 -2.22 3.45
C SER A 114 3.40 -1.95 3.53
N ALA A 115 3.79 -0.77 4.03
CA ALA A 115 5.19 -0.41 4.13
C ALA A 115 5.98 -1.31 5.09
N ARG A 116 5.33 -1.84 6.14
CA ARG A 116 5.96 -2.76 7.10
C ARG A 116 6.22 -4.17 6.55
N ARG A 117 5.50 -4.58 5.51
CA ARG A 117 5.68 -5.91 4.90
C ARG A 117 6.74 -5.82 3.82
N THR A 118 7.97 -6.22 4.13
CA THR A 118 9.02 -6.36 3.12
C THR A 118 8.58 -7.35 2.04
N THR A 119 8.71 -7.02 0.76
CA THR A 119 8.38 -7.88 -0.39
C THR A 119 9.63 -8.50 -1.02
N VAL A 120 9.46 -9.35 -2.03
CA VAL A 120 10.59 -9.85 -2.83
C VAL A 120 11.19 -8.69 -3.63
N GLU A 121 10.33 -7.84 -4.17
CA GLU A 121 10.69 -6.65 -4.93
C GLU A 121 11.49 -5.66 -4.09
N ASP A 122 11.18 -5.50 -2.80
CA ASP A 122 11.99 -4.68 -1.88
C ASP A 122 13.42 -5.22 -1.75
N ALA A 123 13.56 -6.53 -1.56
CA ALA A 123 14.88 -7.15 -1.45
C ALA A 123 15.65 -7.04 -2.77
N LEU A 124 14.99 -7.24 -3.91
CA LEU A 124 15.61 -7.07 -5.22
C LEU A 124 16.01 -5.62 -5.50
N ALA A 125 15.21 -4.64 -5.06
CA ALA A 125 15.57 -3.23 -5.15
C ALA A 125 16.80 -2.92 -4.30
N GLU A 126 16.94 -3.50 -3.10
CA GLU A 126 18.15 -3.37 -2.28
C GLU A 126 19.41 -3.88 -2.98
N PHE A 127 19.35 -5.08 -3.57
CA PHE A 127 20.49 -5.62 -4.30
C PHE A 127 20.80 -4.84 -5.58
N ALA A 128 19.78 -4.35 -6.29
CA ALA A 128 19.97 -3.52 -7.47
C ALA A 128 20.65 -2.18 -7.14
N GLU A 129 20.28 -1.54 -6.03
CA GLU A 129 20.92 -0.31 -5.55
C GLU A 129 22.39 -0.55 -5.19
N VAL A 130 22.71 -1.67 -4.53
CA VAL A 130 24.10 -2.05 -4.22
C VAL A 130 24.90 -2.31 -5.51
N SER A 131 24.33 -3.04 -6.47
CA SER A 131 24.98 -3.31 -7.76
C SER A 131 25.26 -2.02 -8.54
N ALA A 132 24.32 -1.06 -8.51
CA ALA A 132 24.50 0.24 -9.16
C ALA A 132 25.57 1.11 -8.47
N GLY A 133 25.71 1.01 -7.14
CA GLY A 133 26.69 1.76 -6.37
C GLY A 133 28.12 1.17 -6.39
N ALA A 134 28.25 -0.11 -6.73
CA ALA A 134 29.52 -0.84 -6.80
C ALA A 134 29.53 -1.77 -8.02
N PRO A 135 29.74 -1.23 -9.25
CA PRO A 135 29.67 -1.99 -10.50
C PRO A 135 30.68 -3.14 -10.60
N GLU A 136 31.74 -3.11 -9.79
CA GLU A 136 32.72 -4.19 -9.65
C GLU A 136 32.16 -5.45 -8.98
N LEU A 137 31.05 -5.32 -8.24
CA LEU A 137 30.31 -6.47 -7.71
C LEU A 137 29.50 -7.09 -8.85
N ASN A 138 29.98 -8.22 -9.38
CA ASN A 138 29.22 -9.03 -10.32
C ASN A 138 28.09 -9.77 -9.60
N ILE A 139 26.99 -9.07 -9.38
CA ILE A 139 25.80 -9.58 -8.68
C ILE A 139 24.87 -10.24 -9.70
N ASP A 140 24.68 -11.56 -9.57
CA ASP A 140 23.66 -12.29 -10.32
C ASP A 140 22.28 -12.04 -9.71
N MET A 141 21.57 -11.06 -10.26
CA MET A 141 20.23 -10.67 -9.81
C MET A 141 19.19 -11.78 -10.01
N GLU A 142 19.39 -12.67 -10.99
CA GLU A 142 18.48 -13.79 -11.23
C GLU A 142 18.64 -14.85 -10.13
N ALA A 143 19.88 -15.19 -9.78
CA ALA A 143 20.18 -16.11 -8.69
C ALA A 143 19.67 -15.57 -7.34
N ILE A 144 19.81 -14.27 -7.08
CA ILE A 144 19.25 -13.63 -5.88
C ILE A 144 17.73 -13.70 -5.88
N ALA A 145 17.06 -13.41 -7.00
CA ALA A 145 15.61 -13.52 -7.09
C ALA A 145 15.12 -14.93 -6.79
N ALA A 146 15.81 -15.95 -7.32
CA ALA A 146 15.49 -17.34 -7.03
C ALA A 146 15.68 -17.66 -5.53
N ALA A 147 16.80 -17.23 -4.93
CA ALA A 147 17.08 -17.47 -3.52
C ALA A 147 16.06 -16.79 -2.58
N VAL A 148 15.69 -15.54 -2.86
CA VAL A 148 14.72 -14.77 -2.07
C VAL A 148 13.33 -15.38 -2.17
N ARG A 149 12.89 -15.79 -3.37
CA ARG A 149 11.59 -16.47 -3.55
C ARG A 149 11.57 -17.81 -2.80
N TYR A 150 12.61 -18.62 -2.94
CA TYR A 150 12.74 -19.89 -2.22
C TYR A 150 12.66 -19.71 -0.70
N ALA A 151 13.42 -18.76 -0.14
CA ALA A 151 13.41 -18.48 1.31
C ALA A 151 12.03 -18.02 1.82
N ARG A 152 11.19 -17.48 0.95
CA ARG A 152 9.83 -17.01 1.26
C ARG A 152 8.73 -18.00 0.87
N GLY A 153 9.09 -19.16 0.31
CA GLY A 153 8.14 -20.17 -0.16
C GLY A 153 7.27 -19.71 -1.34
N GLN A 154 7.81 -18.85 -2.20
CA GLN A 154 7.20 -18.38 -3.45
C GLN A 154 7.77 -19.09 -4.66
#